data_AF-A0A1X7IQC3-F1
#
_entry.id   AF-A0A1X7IQC3-F1
#
_cell.length_a   1.000
_cell.length_b   1.000
_cell.length_c   1.000
_cell.angle_alpha   90.00
_cell.angle_beta   90.00
_cell.angle_gamma   90.00
#
_symmetry.space_group_name_H-M   'P 1'
#
loop_
_entity.id
_entity.type
_entity.pdbx_description
1 polymer ?
#
loop_
_entity_poly.entity_id
_entity_poly.type
_entity_poly.pdbx_seq_one_letter_code
_entity_poly.pdbx_strand_id
1 'polypeptide(L)'
;MLGLPLLIYPFVLLANIMSAVAEPSNTSDFKKIIVQGFLLTSSLYPVSYFLSLLPFIRKRKYGFVISLIHLFLILVLFTLWNYLD
;
A
#
# COMPACT_ATOMS: atom_id res chain seq x y z
N MET A 1 9.76 3.20 19.24
CA MET A 1 8.63 2.45 18.65
C MET A 1 8.42 2.73 17.14
N LEU A 2 9.45 3.12 16.37
CA LEU A 2 9.30 3.57 14.97
C LEU A 2 9.42 2.46 13.90
N GLY A 3 9.47 1.18 14.28
CA GLY A 3 9.72 0.06 13.34
C GLY A 3 8.64 -1.03 13.30
N LEU A 4 7.64 -0.98 14.18
CA LEU A 4 6.58 -1.99 14.24
C LEU A 4 5.79 -2.13 12.92
N PRO A 5 5.43 -1.03 12.22
CA PRO A 5 4.71 -1.13 10.95
C PRO A 5 5.51 -1.85 9.85
N LEU A 6 6.83 -1.67 9.83
CA LEU A 6 7.73 -2.31 8.85
C LEU A 6 7.89 -3.82 9.10
N LEU A 7 7.78 -4.26 10.35
CA LEU A 7 7.84 -5.69 10.72
C LEU A 7 6.61 -6.48 10.28
N ILE A 8 5.42 -5.86 10.37
CA ILE A 8 4.15 -6.50 10.02
C ILE A 8 3.87 -6.42 8.52
N TYR A 9 4.40 -5.38 7.86
CA TYR A 9 4.22 -5.10 6.44
C TYR A 9 4.42 -6.30 5.48
N PRO A 10 5.50 -7.12 5.56
CA PRO A 10 5.67 -8.25 4.64
C PRO A 10 4.54 -9.29 4.76
N PHE A 11 3.95 -9.47 5.94
CA PHE A 11 2.80 -10.38 6.12
C PHE A 11 1.53 -9.81 5.48
N VAL A 12 1.32 -8.50 5.57
CA VAL A 12 0.20 -7.81 4.92
C VAL A 12 0.35 -7.88 3.39
N LEU A 13 1.56 -7.65 2.88
CA LEU A 13 1.84 -7.78 1.45
C LEU A 13 1.62 -9.21 0.97
N LEU A 14 2.06 -10.21 1.73
CA LEU A 14 1.85 -11.63 1.40
C LEU A 14 0.35 -11.98 1.35
N ALA A 15 -0.44 -11.55 2.33
CA ALA A 15 -1.88 -11.76 2.36
C ALA A 15 -2.59 -11.11 1.16
N ASN A 16 -2.14 -9.91 0.76
CA ASN A 16 -2.65 -9.22 -0.41
C ASN A 16 -2.32 -9.95 -1.71
N ILE A 17 -1.09 -10.45 -1.86
CA ILE A 17 -0.67 -11.25 -3.03
C ILE A 17 -1.47 -12.55 -3.11
N MET A 18 -1.62 -13.26 -1.99
CA MET A 18 -2.39 -14.51 -1.94
C MET A 18 -3.85 -14.29 -2.34
N SER A 19 -4.46 -13.20 -1.87
CA SER A 19 -5.84 -12.85 -2.21
C SER A 19 -5.99 -12.48 -3.70
N ALA A 20 -5.01 -11.78 -4.27
CA ALA A 20 -5.00 -11.44 -5.70
C ALA A 20 -4.81 -12.66 -6.61
N VAL A 21 -4.00 -13.64 -6.22
CA VAL A 21 -3.79 -14.89 -6.99
C VAL A 21 -5.04 -15.78 -6.96
N ALA A 22 -5.85 -15.68 -5.91
CA ALA A 22 -7.10 -16.43 -5.78
C ALA A 22 -8.24 -15.86 -6.66
N GLU A 23 -8.04 -14.75 -7.38
CA GLU A 23 -9.09 -14.18 -8.21
C GLU A 23 -9.48 -15.09 -9.39
N PRO A 24 -10.79 -15.31 -9.63
CA PRO A 24 -11.25 -16.14 -10.73
C PRO A 24 -10.86 -15.56 -12.09
N SER A 25 -10.59 -16.43 -13.08
CA SER A 25 -10.17 -16.03 -14.43
C SER A 25 -11.15 -15.09 -15.15
N ASN A 26 -12.41 -15.08 -14.71
CA ASN A 26 -13.51 -14.30 -15.30
C ASN A 26 -13.69 -12.91 -14.66
N THR A 27 -12.73 -12.42 -13.85
CA THR A 27 -12.75 -11.06 -13.31
C THR A 27 -12.63 -10.01 -14.42
N SER A 28 -13.34 -8.90 -14.24
CA SER A 28 -13.31 -7.77 -15.18
C SER A 28 -11.92 -7.14 -15.24
N ASP A 29 -11.53 -6.64 -16.42
CA ASP A 29 -10.22 -6.01 -16.61
C ASP A 29 -10.02 -4.79 -15.71
N PHE A 30 -11.11 -4.09 -15.38
CA PHE A 30 -11.11 -2.98 -14.42
C PHE A 30 -10.70 -3.41 -13.00
N LYS A 31 -11.23 -4.56 -12.53
CA LYS A 31 -10.87 -5.13 -11.23
C LYS A 31 -9.41 -5.55 -11.18
N LYS A 32 -8.91 -6.20 -12.24
CA LYS A 32 -7.49 -6.57 -12.37
C LYS A 32 -6.55 -5.36 -12.26
N ILE A 33 -6.88 -4.24 -12.90
CA ILE A 33 -6.10 -3.00 -12.81
C ILE A 33 -6.07 -2.47 -11.37
N ILE A 34 -7.20 -2.50 -10.66
CA ILE A 34 -7.28 -2.03 -9.27
C ILE A 34 -6.45 -2.92 -8.35
N VAL A 35 -6.51 -4.24 -8.52
CA VAL A 35 -5.74 -5.21 -7.73
C VAL A 35 -4.24 -5.06 -7.98
N GLN A 36 -3.82 -4.95 -9.24
CA GLN A 36 -2.42 -4.71 -9.59
C GLN A 36 -1.95 -3.35 -9.05
N GLY A 37 -2.76 -2.30 -9.17
CA GLY A 37 -2.48 -0.99 -8.61
C GLY A 37 -2.34 -1.03 -7.08
N PHE A 38 -3.22 -1.77 -6.39
CA PHE A 38 -3.15 -1.98 -4.96
C PHE A 38 -1.87 -2.72 -4.54
N LEU A 39 -1.50 -3.79 -5.25
CA LEU A 39 -0.26 -4.53 -5.01
C LEU A 39 0.99 -3.67 -5.23
N LEU A 40 1.03 -2.90 -6.32
CA LEU A 40 2.15 -1.99 -6.59
C LEU A 40 2.24 -0.87 -5.55
N THR A 41 1.10 -0.27 -5.20
CA THR A 41 1.08 0.84 -4.25
C THR A 41 1.40 0.37 -2.84
N SER A 42 0.87 -0.79 -2.44
CA SER A 42 1.24 -1.42 -1.16
C SER A 42 2.72 -1.79 -1.16
N SER A 43 3.26 -2.47 -2.18
CA SER A 43 4.69 -2.84 -2.32
C SER A 43 5.66 -1.64 -2.23
N LEU A 44 5.24 -0.47 -2.71
CA LEU A 44 6.01 0.79 -2.65
C LEU A 44 5.90 1.53 -1.30
N TYR A 45 4.98 1.15 -0.42
CA TYR A 45 4.78 1.82 0.87
C TYR A 45 6.06 1.93 1.74
N PRO A 46 6.90 0.88 1.88
CA PRO A 46 8.13 0.97 2.66
C PRO A 46 9.09 2.00 2.07
N VAL A 47 9.17 2.09 0.74
CA VAL A 47 10.01 3.08 0.05
C VAL A 47 9.52 4.49 0.39
N SER A 48 8.22 4.74 0.29
CA SER A 48 7.62 6.03 0.66
C SER A 48 7.76 6.36 2.15
N TYR A 49 7.79 5.35 3.02
CA TYR A 49 8.09 5.51 4.43
C TYR A 49 9.55 5.90 4.69
N PHE A 50 10.51 5.28 4.00
CA PHE A 50 11.91 5.70 4.10
C PHE A 50 12.14 7.11 3.52
N LEU A 51 11.44 7.46 2.44
CA LEU A 51 11.49 8.80 1.86
C LEU A 51 10.92 9.88 2.80
N SER A 52 9.91 9.57 3.61
CA SER A 52 9.38 10.49 4.62
C SER A 52 10.29 10.65 5.84
N LEU A 53 11.16 9.67 6.10
CA LEU A 53 12.14 9.71 7.19
C LEU A 53 13.26 10.74 6.93
N LEU A 54 13.68 10.93 5.68
CA LEU A 54 14.71 11.91 5.28
C LEU A 54 14.42 13.36 5.73
N PRO A 55 13.24 13.93 5.45
CA PRO A 55 12.86 15.25 5.95
C PRO A 55 12.64 15.29 7.47
N PHE A 56 12.23 14.19 8.12
CA PHE A 56 12.16 14.10 9.57
C PHE A 56 13.54 14.26 10.23
N ILE A 57 14.57 13.59 9.69
CA ILE A 57 15.97 13.75 10.12
C ILE A 57 16.45 15.20 9.92
N ARG A 58 15.97 15.89 8.88
CA ARG A 58 16.26 17.32 8.61
C ARG A 58 15.35 18.29 9.37
N LYS A 59 14.59 17.84 10.39
CA LYS A 59 13.63 18.63 11.18
C LYS A 59 12.58 19.39 10.36
N ARG A 60 12.25 18.92 9.15
CA ARG A 60 11.19 19.51 8.31
C ARG A 60 9.83 18.93 8.72
N LYS A 61 8.90 19.82 9.08
CA LYS A 61 7.55 19.46 9.60
C LYS A 61 6.69 18.65 8.61
N TYR A 62 6.97 18.72 7.31
CA TYR A 62 6.10 18.13 6.27
C TYR A 62 6.50 16.73 5.82
N GLY A 63 7.54 16.13 6.41
CA GLY A 63 8.05 14.83 5.96
C GLY A 63 7.00 13.72 5.97
N PHE A 64 6.19 13.67 7.03
CA PHE A 64 5.19 12.63 7.25
C PHE A 64 3.97 12.71 6.31
N VAL A 65 3.76 13.86 5.66
CA VAL A 65 2.64 14.07 4.72
C VAL A 65 2.73 13.12 3.53
N ILE A 66 3.94 12.81 3.06
CA ILE A 66 4.17 11.89 1.93
C ILE A 66 3.67 10.48 2.29
N SER A 67 4.04 9.98 3.47
CA SER A 67 3.57 8.66 3.93
C SER A 67 2.07 8.64 4.19
N LEU A 68 1.48 9.73 4.70
CA LEU A 68 0.04 9.84 4.89
C LEU A 68 -0.73 9.79 3.55
N ILE A 69 -0.27 10.53 2.53
CA ILE A 69 -0.88 10.50 1.19
C ILE A 69 -0.77 9.10 0.59
N HIS A 70 0.39 8.45 0.73
CA HIS A 70 0.58 7.10 0.21
C HIS A 70 -0.33 6.08 0.93
N LEU A 71 -0.47 6.20 2.26
CA LEU A 71 -1.36 5.37 3.05
C LEU A 71 -2.83 5.58 2.65
N PHE A 72 -3.22 6.84 2.41
CA PHE A 72 -4.55 7.17 1.91
C PHE A 72 -4.82 6.52 0.54
N LEU A 73 -3.85 6.55 -0.38
CA LEU A 73 -3.97 5.91 -1.69
C LEU A 73 -4.17 4.39 -1.57
N ILE A 74 -3.42 3.74 -0.67
CA ILE A 74 -3.58 2.30 -0.38
C ILE A 74 -4.98 2.00 0.14
N LEU A 75 -5.49 2.82 1.07
CA LEU A 75 -6.85 2.68 1.60
C LEU A 75 -7.92 2.81 0.50
N VAL A 76 -7.80 3.82 -0.37
CA VAL A 76 -8.73 4.01 -1.48
C VAL A 76 -8.74 2.79 -2.40
N LEU A 77 -7.57 2.31 -2.82
CA LEU A 77 -7.45 1.13 -3.68
C LEU A 77 -8.00 -0.14 -3.02
N PHE A 78 -7.76 -0.32 -1.72
CA PHE A 78 -8.31 -1.43 -0.95
C PHE A 78 -9.85 -1.37 -0.89
N THR A 79 -10.42 -0.20 -0.61
CA THR A 79 -11.87 -0.03 -0.56
C THR A 79 -12.53 -0.25 -1.91
N LEU A 80 -11.88 0.19 -3.01
CA LEU A 80 -12.35 -0.05 -4.37
C LEU A 80 -12.29 -1.52 -4.72
N TRP A 81 -11.22 -2.23 -4.34
CA TRP A 81 -11.13 -3.67 -4.55
C TRP A 81 -12.26 -4.40 -3.82
N ASN A 82 -12.42 -4.15 -2.52
CA ASN A 82 -13.44 -4.81 -1.70
C ASN A 82 -14.89 -4.45 -2.11
N TYR A 83 -15.10 -3.34 -2.82
CA TYR A 83 -16.40 -2.99 -3.42
C TYR A 83 -16.67 -3.74 -4.74
N LEU A 84 -15.62 -4.18 -5.43
CA LEU A 84 -15.69 -4.93 -6.69
C LEU A 84 -15.60 -6.45 -6.50
N ASP A 85 -15.33 -6.91 -5.28
CA ASP A 85 -15.54 -8.28 -4.80
C ASP A 85 -17.01 -8.56 -4.55
#